data_AF-A0A1F6C5F6-F1
#
_entry.id   AF-A0A1F6C5F6-F1
#
_cell.length_a   1.000
_cell.length_b   1.000
_cell.length_c   1.000
_cell.angle_alpha   90.00
_cell.angle_beta   90.00
_cell.angle_gamma   90.00
#
_symmetry.space_group_name_H-M   'P 1'
#
loop_
_entity.id
_entity.type
_entity.pdbx_description
1 polymer ?
#
loop_
_entity_poly.entity_id
_entity_poly.type
_entity_poly.pdbx_seq_one_letter_code
_entity_poly.pdbx_strand_id
1 'polypeptide(L)'
;MQRSRKGGWFERASGWVFYALFNALSHARIPRNLLTVRLMTRRYVASLVAQPDREVYLPGLLAVTGFRQEPLSVCKHSREASTYTLGRKVSMMVDAIASFSNRPLIIVLLDDLPHNQGRSILGVRVAGPLSTLAQADKGRAEAANLVAGTTVRRRLVRRRIEGYGAPFTPLIDPSVDMEGTRHGRDVVVFQNAVVAAEAVLGEGSVVSMGAVVGHECVLGMDCFVSPNAVLNGRVCLGDGVFVGANAAVLPDVRVGAWATVGACSLVVCDVPDGTTVVGVPARAFTARPDDLLINQELRNSGKEALNFLIS
;
A
#
# COMPACT_ATOMS: atom_id res chain seq x y z
N MET A 1 -26.53 -11.83 -28.46
CA MET A 1 -25.78 -13.08 -28.27
C MET A 1 -25.57 -13.76 -29.61
N GLN A 2 -24.47 -14.47 -29.80
CA GLN A 2 -24.21 -15.25 -31.02
C GLN A 2 -24.82 -16.67 -30.89
N ARG A 3 -25.58 -17.14 -31.90
CA ARG A 3 -26.22 -18.48 -31.90
C ARG A 3 -25.23 -19.65 -31.84
N SER A 4 -24.06 -19.50 -32.45
CA SER A 4 -22.97 -20.50 -32.43
C SER A 4 -21.63 -19.80 -32.60
N ARG A 5 -20.64 -20.10 -31.76
CA ARG A 5 -19.26 -19.61 -31.89
C ARG A 5 -18.60 -20.37 -33.04
N LYS A 6 -18.27 -19.68 -34.15
CA LYS A 6 -17.44 -20.25 -35.22
C LYS A 6 -15.98 -20.33 -34.76
N GLY A 7 -15.33 -21.44 -35.07
CA GLY A 7 -13.96 -21.80 -34.68
C GLY A 7 -13.80 -23.32 -34.63
N GLY A 8 -12.55 -23.81 -34.72
CA GLY A 8 -12.24 -25.24 -34.63
C GLY A 8 -12.66 -25.87 -33.29
N TRP A 9 -12.60 -27.20 -33.17
CA TRP A 9 -12.95 -27.93 -31.93
C TRP A 9 -12.23 -27.36 -30.70
N PHE A 10 -10.94 -27.02 -30.85
CA PHE A 10 -10.09 -26.44 -29.82
C PHE A 10 -10.53 -25.02 -29.37
N GLU A 11 -10.97 -24.16 -30.28
CA GLU A 11 -11.40 -22.78 -29.96
C GLU A 11 -12.77 -22.74 -29.25
N ARG A 12 -13.62 -23.73 -29.57
CA ARG A 12 -14.90 -23.94 -28.88
C ARG A 12 -14.70 -24.52 -27.48
N ALA A 13 -13.78 -25.47 -27.33
CA ALA A 13 -13.43 -26.08 -26.04
C ALA A 13 -12.78 -25.07 -25.08
N SER A 14 -11.74 -24.34 -25.52
CA SER A 14 -11.06 -23.32 -24.72
C SER A 14 -11.98 -22.16 -24.31
N GLY A 15 -12.86 -21.71 -25.21
CA GLY A 15 -13.88 -20.71 -24.89
C GLY A 15 -14.93 -21.20 -23.89
N TRP A 16 -15.27 -22.49 -23.93
CA TRP A 16 -16.17 -23.10 -22.96
C TRP A 16 -15.53 -23.21 -21.57
N VAL A 17 -14.28 -23.68 -21.50
CA VAL A 17 -13.49 -23.75 -20.25
C VAL A 17 -13.34 -22.35 -19.65
N PHE A 18 -13.07 -21.31 -20.45
CA PHE A 18 -12.98 -19.93 -20.00
C PHE A 18 -14.24 -19.45 -19.26
N TYR A 19 -15.42 -19.54 -19.89
CA TYR A 19 -16.67 -19.08 -19.26
C TYR A 19 -17.15 -20.02 -18.14
N ALA A 20 -16.75 -21.30 -18.16
CA ALA A 20 -17.03 -22.22 -17.07
C ALA A 20 -16.19 -21.86 -15.82
N LEU A 21 -14.89 -21.62 -16.00
CA LEU A 21 -13.97 -21.25 -14.93
C LEU A 21 -14.30 -19.86 -14.37
N PHE A 22 -14.56 -18.87 -15.25
CA PHE A 22 -14.96 -17.52 -14.85
C PHE A 22 -16.25 -17.51 -14.03
N ASN A 23 -17.31 -18.20 -14.48
CA ASN A 23 -18.57 -18.26 -13.74
C ASN A 23 -18.50 -19.14 -12.47
N ALA A 24 -17.53 -20.05 -12.39
CA ALA A 24 -17.28 -20.82 -11.16
C ALA A 24 -16.52 -20.01 -10.10
N LEU A 25 -15.68 -19.07 -10.54
CA LEU A 25 -14.78 -18.28 -9.68
C LEU A 25 -15.23 -16.83 -9.44
N SER A 26 -16.26 -16.36 -10.15
CA SER A 26 -16.81 -14.99 -10.05
C SER A 26 -18.30 -14.99 -9.66
N HIS A 27 -18.70 -14.02 -8.83
CA HIS A 27 -20.11 -13.77 -8.51
C HIS A 27 -20.89 -13.13 -9.68
N ALA A 28 -20.19 -12.51 -10.63
CA ALA A 28 -20.79 -11.91 -11.82
C ALA A 28 -21.03 -13.00 -12.87
N ARG A 29 -22.29 -13.41 -13.06
CA ARG A 29 -22.63 -14.38 -14.10
C ARG A 29 -22.58 -13.71 -15.48
N ILE A 30 -21.52 -13.99 -16.23
CA ILE A 30 -21.39 -13.50 -17.60
C ILE A 30 -22.08 -14.49 -18.55
N PRO A 31 -23.03 -14.02 -19.37
CA PRO A 31 -23.66 -14.87 -20.36
C PRO A 31 -22.66 -15.36 -21.41
N ARG A 32 -22.79 -16.62 -21.82
CA ARG A 32 -21.98 -17.22 -22.88
C ARG A 32 -22.21 -16.46 -24.21
N ASN A 33 -21.15 -16.32 -25.01
CA ASN A 33 -21.20 -15.72 -26.36
C ASN A 33 -21.73 -14.26 -26.37
N LEU A 34 -21.30 -13.47 -25.38
CA LEU A 34 -21.57 -12.03 -25.33
C LEU A 34 -20.91 -11.34 -26.52
N LEU A 35 -21.67 -10.49 -27.21
CA LEU A 35 -21.14 -9.52 -28.17
C LEU A 35 -21.02 -8.18 -27.45
N THR A 36 -19.97 -7.41 -27.76
CA THR A 36 -19.79 -6.04 -27.24
C THR A 36 -20.81 -5.07 -27.84
N VAL A 37 -21.40 -5.40 -29.00
CA VAL A 37 -22.46 -4.61 -29.65
C VAL A 37 -23.77 -4.72 -28.88
N ARG A 38 -24.32 -3.58 -28.45
CA ARG A 38 -25.56 -3.48 -27.67
C ARG A 38 -26.31 -2.18 -27.95
N LEU A 39 -27.62 -2.19 -27.78
CA LEU A 39 -28.42 -0.98 -27.56
C LEU A 39 -28.50 -0.72 -26.06
N MET A 40 -28.20 0.51 -25.64
CA MET A 40 -28.12 0.89 -24.23
C MET A 40 -28.95 2.14 -23.99
N THR A 41 -29.63 2.21 -22.85
CA THR A 41 -30.28 3.45 -22.42
C THR A 41 -29.26 4.43 -21.88
N ARG A 42 -29.56 5.73 -21.94
CA ARG A 42 -28.68 6.79 -21.38
C ARG A 42 -28.34 6.54 -19.90
N ARG A 43 -29.30 6.05 -19.11
CA ARG A 43 -29.12 5.73 -17.70
C ARG A 43 -28.13 4.58 -17.48
N TYR A 44 -28.18 3.56 -18.34
CA TYR A 44 -27.21 2.45 -18.30
C TYR A 44 -25.79 2.94 -18.59
N VAL A 45 -25.62 3.76 -19.64
CA VAL A 45 -24.30 4.30 -20.02
C VAL A 45 -23.72 5.16 -18.89
N ALA A 46 -24.54 6.01 -18.26
CA ALA A 46 -24.09 6.83 -17.13
C ALA A 46 -23.57 5.98 -15.96
N SER A 47 -24.27 4.90 -15.60
CA SER A 47 -23.83 3.98 -14.54
C SER A 47 -22.62 3.12 -14.92
N LEU A 48 -22.43 2.82 -16.20
CA LEU A 48 -21.27 2.07 -16.71
C LEU A 48 -20.00 2.93 -16.67
N VAL A 49 -20.10 4.22 -17.04
CA VAL A 49 -18.97 5.16 -17.05
C VAL A 49 -18.56 5.58 -15.63
N ALA A 50 -19.48 5.51 -14.66
CA ALA A 50 -19.20 5.83 -13.26
C ALA A 50 -18.49 4.71 -12.47
N GLN A 51 -18.16 3.57 -13.10
CA GLN A 51 -17.47 2.46 -12.43
C GLN A 51 -16.00 2.83 -12.15
N PRO A 52 -15.47 2.59 -10.93
CA PRO A 52 -14.12 2.99 -10.54
C PRO A 52 -13.00 2.03 -11.00
N ASP A 53 -13.33 0.91 -11.64
CA ASP A 53 -12.35 -0.12 -12.05
C ASP A 53 -11.35 0.42 -13.08
N ARG A 54 -10.04 0.30 -12.79
CA ARG A 54 -8.95 0.75 -13.65
C ARG A 54 -8.60 -0.22 -14.80
N GLU A 55 -8.99 -1.49 -14.68
CA GLU A 55 -8.78 -2.48 -15.75
C GLU A 55 -10.07 -2.72 -16.54
N VAL A 56 -10.02 -2.41 -17.84
CA VAL A 56 -11.21 -2.40 -18.73
C VAL A 56 -11.55 -3.82 -19.18
N TYR A 57 -12.02 -4.67 -18.27
CA TYR A 57 -12.71 -5.90 -18.65
C TYR A 57 -14.19 -5.60 -18.95
N LEU A 58 -14.40 -5.05 -20.15
CA LEU A 58 -15.71 -4.58 -20.61
C LEU A 58 -16.85 -5.60 -20.47
N PRO A 59 -16.68 -6.92 -20.77
CA PRO A 59 -17.74 -7.91 -20.56
C PRO A 59 -18.19 -8.06 -19.10
N GLY A 60 -17.28 -7.90 -18.14
CA GLY A 60 -17.57 -7.95 -16.71
C GLY A 60 -18.33 -6.71 -16.23
N LEU A 61 -17.84 -5.52 -16.60
CA LEU A 61 -18.50 -4.24 -16.30
C LEU A 61 -19.93 -4.18 -16.85
N LEU A 62 -20.13 -4.68 -18.07
CA LEU A 62 -21.45 -4.77 -18.69
C LEU A 62 -22.40 -5.71 -17.95
N ALA A 63 -21.90 -6.76 -17.31
CA ALA A 63 -22.71 -7.68 -16.53
C ALA A 63 -23.02 -7.14 -15.13
N VAL A 64 -22.05 -6.50 -14.47
CA VAL A 64 -22.13 -6.04 -13.07
C VAL A 64 -22.91 -4.75 -12.88
N THR A 65 -23.03 -3.92 -13.93
CA THR A 65 -23.82 -2.68 -13.90
C THR A 65 -25.29 -2.82 -13.46
N GLY A 66 -25.83 -4.05 -13.38
CA GLY A 66 -27.02 -4.35 -12.58
C GLY A 66 -28.37 -4.01 -13.22
N PHE A 67 -28.39 -3.49 -14.45
CA PHE A 67 -29.64 -3.25 -15.19
C PHE A 67 -30.18 -4.53 -15.80
N ARG A 68 -31.51 -4.57 -16.02
CA ARG A 68 -32.18 -5.61 -16.82
C ARG A 68 -31.60 -5.63 -18.23
N GLN A 69 -31.15 -6.80 -18.67
CA GLN A 69 -30.50 -7.01 -19.97
C GLN A 69 -31.23 -8.12 -20.73
N GLU A 70 -31.69 -7.82 -21.95
CA GLU A 70 -32.42 -8.78 -22.78
C GLU A 70 -31.55 -9.22 -23.98
N PRO A 71 -31.32 -10.53 -24.16
CA PRO A 71 -30.47 -11.02 -25.24
C PRO A 71 -31.22 -11.14 -26.56
N LEU A 72 -30.76 -10.40 -27.57
CA LEU A 72 -31.16 -10.63 -28.96
C LEU A 72 -30.15 -11.53 -29.67
N SER A 73 -30.64 -12.60 -30.30
CA SER A 73 -29.83 -13.54 -31.06
C SER A 73 -29.57 -13.01 -32.47
N VAL A 74 -28.30 -12.85 -32.85
CA VAL A 74 -27.93 -12.33 -34.18
C VAL A 74 -26.97 -13.30 -34.88
N CYS A 75 -27.18 -13.52 -36.17
CA CYS A 75 -26.23 -14.23 -37.03
C CYS A 75 -25.11 -13.27 -37.46
N LYS A 76 -23.90 -13.45 -36.91
CA LYS A 76 -22.74 -12.62 -37.23
C LYS A 76 -22.10 -13.08 -38.55
N HIS A 77 -22.01 -12.19 -39.54
CA HIS A 77 -21.13 -12.35 -40.70
C HIS A 77 -19.76 -11.74 -40.34
N SER A 78 -18.66 -12.48 -40.53
CA SER A 78 -17.31 -12.02 -40.18
C SER A 78 -16.43 -11.86 -41.42
N ARG A 79 -15.63 -10.79 -41.46
CA ARG A 79 -14.32 -10.78 -42.12
C ARG A 79 -13.26 -10.82 -41.01
N GLU A 80 -12.34 -11.78 -41.13
CA GLU A 80 -11.09 -11.98 -40.38
C GLU A 80 -11.11 -12.56 -38.94
N ALA A 81 -10.04 -13.31 -38.63
CA ALA A 81 -9.79 -14.04 -37.39
C ALA A 81 -9.28 -13.11 -36.28
N SER A 82 -9.55 -13.43 -35.00
CA SER A 82 -9.16 -12.57 -33.88
C SER A 82 -7.63 -12.43 -33.76
N THR A 83 -7.14 -11.20 -33.64
CA THR A 83 -5.71 -10.82 -33.52
C THR A 83 -5.02 -11.21 -32.20
N TYR A 84 -5.71 -11.91 -31.29
CA TYR A 84 -5.18 -12.21 -29.96
C TYR A 84 -4.48 -13.58 -29.91
N THR A 85 -3.18 -13.56 -29.58
CA THR A 85 -2.38 -14.76 -29.29
C THR A 85 -2.92 -15.51 -28.05
N LEU A 86 -2.68 -16.82 -27.97
CA LEU A 86 -3.14 -17.66 -26.86
C LEU A 86 -2.63 -17.14 -25.50
N GLY A 87 -1.38 -16.68 -25.42
CA GLY A 87 -0.80 -16.09 -24.22
C GLY A 87 -1.51 -14.80 -23.76
N ARG A 88 -1.88 -13.92 -24.70
CA ARG A 88 -2.61 -12.68 -24.39
C ARG A 88 -4.04 -12.98 -23.90
N LYS A 89 -4.67 -14.04 -24.39
CA LYS A 89 -5.98 -14.53 -23.89
C LYS A 89 -5.89 -15.09 -22.47
N VAL A 90 -4.76 -15.71 -22.11
CA VAL A 90 -4.51 -16.23 -20.75
C VAL A 90 -4.20 -15.08 -19.78
N SER A 91 -3.39 -14.08 -20.16
CA SER A 91 -3.16 -12.89 -19.32
C SER A 91 -4.47 -12.18 -19.00
N MET A 92 -5.26 -11.84 -20.03
CA MET A 92 -6.58 -11.21 -19.84
C MET A 92 -7.54 -12.06 -18.98
N MET A 93 -7.35 -13.38 -18.93
CA MET A 93 -8.12 -14.27 -18.06
C MET A 93 -7.64 -14.18 -16.62
N VAL A 94 -6.33 -14.16 -16.37
CA VAL A 94 -5.76 -13.98 -15.03
C VAL A 94 -6.16 -12.63 -14.47
N ASP A 95 -6.08 -11.57 -15.28
CA ASP A 95 -6.45 -10.20 -14.92
C ASP A 95 -7.95 -10.11 -14.60
N ALA A 96 -8.82 -10.65 -15.48
CA ALA A 96 -10.27 -10.69 -15.24
C ALA A 96 -10.68 -11.61 -14.08
N ILE A 97 -9.92 -12.65 -13.76
CA ILE A 97 -10.15 -13.46 -12.55
C ILE A 97 -9.69 -12.66 -11.34
N ALA A 98 -8.52 -12.02 -11.35
CA ALA A 98 -8.02 -11.21 -10.25
C ALA A 98 -8.95 -10.02 -9.92
N SER A 99 -9.49 -9.32 -10.93
CA SER A 99 -10.43 -8.21 -10.72
C SER A 99 -11.82 -8.63 -10.22
N PHE A 100 -12.20 -9.91 -10.39
CA PHE A 100 -13.55 -10.41 -10.04
C PHE A 100 -13.54 -11.63 -9.10
N SER A 101 -12.38 -12.00 -8.55
CA SER A 101 -12.20 -13.12 -7.62
C SER A 101 -12.15 -12.62 -6.19
N ASN A 102 -13.05 -13.17 -5.37
CA ASN A 102 -13.05 -13.02 -3.92
C ASN A 102 -12.07 -14.01 -3.27
N ARG A 103 -10.76 -13.98 -3.58
CA ARG A 103 -9.82 -14.11 -2.45
C ARG A 103 -9.76 -12.71 -1.90
N PRO A 104 -10.54 -12.39 -0.85
CA PRO A 104 -10.42 -11.06 -0.31
C PRO A 104 -8.97 -10.96 0.17
N LEU A 105 -8.28 -9.92 -0.28
CA LEU A 105 -7.12 -9.44 0.45
C LEU A 105 -7.68 -9.05 1.83
N ILE A 106 -7.67 -9.98 2.78
CA ILE A 106 -8.26 -9.71 4.09
C ILE A 106 -7.20 -8.93 4.83
N ILE A 107 -7.31 -7.61 4.71
CA ILE A 107 -6.59 -6.69 5.57
C ILE A 107 -7.22 -6.84 6.96
N VAL A 108 -6.44 -7.30 7.94
CA VAL A 108 -6.84 -7.29 9.36
C VAL A 108 -5.91 -6.40 10.16
N LEU A 109 -6.47 -5.76 11.18
CA LEU A 109 -5.71 -4.96 12.14
C LEU A 109 -5.34 -5.79 13.35
N LEU A 110 -4.11 -5.63 13.84
CA LEU A 110 -3.64 -6.21 15.09
C LEU A 110 -3.22 -5.11 16.06
N ASP A 111 -3.76 -5.18 17.28
CA ASP A 111 -3.52 -4.21 18.34
C ASP A 111 -3.57 -4.92 19.71
N ASP A 112 -2.51 -4.72 20.50
CA ASP A 112 -2.38 -5.32 21.84
C ASP A 112 -3.30 -4.66 22.88
N LEU A 113 -3.86 -3.48 22.61
CA LEU A 113 -4.77 -2.80 23.51
C LEU A 113 -6.12 -3.54 23.59
N PRO A 114 -6.52 -4.07 24.77
CA PRO A 114 -7.74 -4.89 24.89
C PRO A 114 -9.03 -4.18 24.45
N HIS A 115 -9.09 -2.86 24.62
CA HIS A 115 -10.26 -2.07 24.25
C HIS A 115 -10.42 -1.84 22.74
N ASN A 116 -9.37 -2.07 21.94
CA ASN A 116 -9.42 -1.97 20.47
C ASN A 116 -9.81 -3.30 19.81
N GLN A 117 -9.61 -4.42 20.50
CA GLN A 117 -9.89 -5.75 19.96
C GLN A 117 -11.37 -5.93 19.62
N GLY A 118 -11.66 -6.48 18.44
CA GLY A 118 -13.02 -6.67 17.93
C GLY A 118 -13.69 -5.41 17.37
N ARG A 119 -13.10 -4.22 17.53
CA ARG A 119 -13.61 -2.99 16.92
C ARG A 119 -13.27 -2.95 15.43
N SER A 120 -14.04 -2.15 14.69
CA SER A 120 -13.67 -1.75 13.32
C SER A 120 -13.04 -0.35 13.38
N ILE A 121 -11.83 -0.23 12.85
CA ILE A 121 -11.08 1.02 12.74
C ILE A 121 -10.89 1.27 11.25
N LEU A 122 -11.40 2.40 10.75
CA LEU A 122 -11.37 2.74 9.32
C LEU A 122 -11.98 1.67 8.40
N GLY A 123 -13.02 0.97 8.89
CA GLY A 123 -13.68 -0.11 8.15
C GLY A 123 -12.93 -1.44 8.20
N VAL A 124 -11.76 -1.50 8.84
CA VAL A 124 -10.96 -2.71 9.01
C VAL A 124 -11.12 -3.26 10.42
N ARG A 125 -11.35 -4.57 10.54
CA ARG A 125 -11.53 -5.22 11.85
C ARG A 125 -10.20 -5.43 12.57
N VAL A 126 -10.16 -5.06 13.86
CA VAL A 126 -9.10 -5.47 14.78
C VAL A 126 -9.32 -6.92 15.18
N ALA A 127 -8.53 -7.83 14.60
CA ALA A 127 -8.68 -9.27 14.78
C ALA A 127 -8.24 -9.74 16.18
N GLY A 128 -7.29 -9.03 16.80
CA GLY A 128 -6.77 -9.38 18.12
C GLY A 128 -5.41 -8.75 18.41
N PRO A 129 -4.71 -9.23 19.44
CA PRO A 129 -3.36 -8.81 19.78
C PRO A 129 -2.33 -9.25 18.73
N LEU A 130 -1.12 -8.69 18.79
CA LEU A 130 -0.02 -9.02 17.89
C LEU A 130 0.37 -10.50 17.96
N SER A 131 0.16 -11.16 19.10
CA SER A 131 0.38 -12.59 19.28
C SER A 131 -0.45 -13.47 18.34
N THR A 132 -1.52 -12.93 17.74
CA THR A 132 -2.30 -13.60 16.68
C THR A 132 -1.43 -13.94 15.47
N LEU A 133 -0.36 -13.20 15.22
CA LEU A 133 0.60 -13.50 14.14
C LEU A 133 1.26 -14.88 14.29
N ALA A 134 1.36 -15.43 15.51
CA ALA A 134 1.90 -16.77 15.73
C ALA A 134 1.09 -17.86 15.01
N GLN A 135 -0.20 -17.60 14.75
CA GLN A 135 -1.13 -18.54 14.11
C GLN A 135 -1.34 -18.24 12.63
N ALA A 136 -0.74 -17.17 12.09
CA ALA A 136 -0.89 -16.78 10.70
C ALA A 136 -0.14 -17.75 9.77
N ASP A 137 -0.71 -18.01 8.59
CA ASP A 137 -0.04 -18.75 7.53
C ASP A 137 1.07 -17.88 6.91
N LYS A 138 2.32 -18.12 7.29
CA LYS A 138 3.50 -17.35 6.88
C LYS A 138 3.79 -17.42 5.38
N GLY A 139 3.19 -18.38 4.66
CA GLY A 139 3.29 -18.48 3.20
C GLY A 139 2.26 -17.63 2.47
N ARG A 140 1.28 -17.06 3.18
CA ARG A 140 0.16 -16.29 2.61
C ARG A 140 -0.04 -14.92 3.25
N ALA A 141 0.42 -14.74 4.48
CA ALA A 141 0.23 -13.53 5.25
C ALA A 141 1.53 -12.73 5.35
N GLU A 142 1.46 -11.45 4.97
CA GLU A 142 2.53 -10.49 5.15
C GLU A 142 2.11 -9.39 6.14
N ALA A 143 3.05 -8.89 6.93
CA ALA A 143 2.81 -7.87 7.94
C ALA A 143 3.35 -6.51 7.50
N ALA A 144 2.68 -5.45 7.93
CA ALA A 144 3.16 -4.08 7.82
C ALA A 144 3.04 -3.34 9.14
N ASN A 145 4.12 -2.70 9.55
CA ASN A 145 4.21 -1.97 10.81
C ASN A 145 3.77 -0.51 10.67
N LEU A 146 2.50 -0.23 11.00
CA LEU A 146 1.93 1.13 10.98
C LEU A 146 1.84 1.78 12.36
N VAL A 147 2.69 1.36 13.31
CA VAL A 147 2.75 1.99 14.62
C VAL A 147 3.13 3.46 14.49
N ALA A 148 2.18 4.33 14.82
CA ALA A 148 2.41 5.75 15.08
C ALA A 148 2.95 5.89 16.52
N GLY A 149 4.08 6.54 16.70
CA GLY A 149 4.74 6.69 18.00
C GLY A 149 6.23 7.03 17.87
N THR A 150 7.02 6.64 18.85
CA THR A 150 8.48 6.82 18.82
C THR A 150 9.16 5.78 17.93
N THR A 151 10.33 6.11 17.38
CA THR A 151 11.19 5.16 16.65
C THR A 151 11.54 3.93 17.49
N VAL A 152 11.74 4.12 18.80
CA VAL A 152 11.93 3.02 19.78
C VAL A 152 10.75 2.05 19.81
N ARG A 153 9.52 2.58 19.89
CA ARG A 153 8.31 1.73 19.92
C ARG A 153 8.11 1.00 18.60
N ARG A 154 8.35 1.68 17.47
CA ARG A 154 8.29 1.07 16.14
C ARG A 154 9.26 -0.10 16.01
N ARG A 155 10.52 0.08 16.42
CA ARG A 155 11.54 -0.98 16.44
C ARG A 155 11.13 -2.15 17.33
N LEU A 156 10.57 -1.88 18.52
CA LEU A 156 10.10 -2.94 19.41
C LEU A 156 8.98 -3.77 18.77
N VAL A 157 8.00 -3.12 18.14
CA VAL A 157 6.90 -3.82 17.47
C VAL A 157 7.38 -4.59 16.26
N ARG A 158 8.26 -3.99 15.44
CA ARG A 158 8.92 -4.68 14.33
C ARG A 158 9.61 -5.96 14.80
N ARG A 159 10.46 -5.89 15.83
CA ARG A 159 11.13 -7.06 16.42
C ARG A 159 10.17 -8.11 16.94
N ARG A 160 9.00 -7.71 17.45
CA ARG A 160 7.97 -8.68 17.85
C ARG A 160 7.33 -9.37 16.64
N ILE A 161 7.04 -8.63 15.56
CA ILE A 161 6.55 -9.21 14.30
C ILE A 161 7.58 -10.20 13.72
N GLU A 162 8.86 -9.81 13.70
CA GLU A 162 9.97 -10.69 13.30
C GLU A 162 10.03 -11.95 14.18
N GLY A 163 9.85 -11.81 15.49
CA GLY A 163 9.80 -12.92 16.44
C GLY A 163 8.67 -13.92 16.16
N TYR A 164 7.58 -13.51 15.50
CA TYR A 164 6.53 -14.42 15.04
C TYR A 164 6.84 -15.05 13.68
N GLY A 165 7.86 -14.56 12.96
CA GLY A 165 8.30 -15.05 11.66
C GLY A 165 7.37 -14.67 10.51
N ALA A 166 6.57 -13.61 10.67
CA ALA A 166 5.76 -13.08 9.59
C ALA A 166 6.66 -12.25 8.65
N PRO A 167 6.63 -12.50 7.32
CA PRO A 167 7.36 -11.66 6.37
C PRO A 167 6.77 -10.25 6.33
N PHE A 168 7.61 -9.24 6.12
CA PHE A 168 7.15 -7.87 5.92
C PHE A 168 6.81 -7.56 4.47
N THR A 169 5.86 -6.66 4.30
CA THR A 169 5.48 -6.08 3.02
C THR A 169 5.62 -4.56 3.05
N PRO A 170 6.27 -3.95 2.06
CA PRO A 170 6.45 -2.50 2.04
C PRO A 170 5.10 -1.84 1.73
N LEU A 171 4.74 -0.82 2.50
CA LEU A 171 3.55 -0.02 2.25
C LEU A 171 3.94 1.30 1.62
N ILE A 172 3.98 1.32 0.29
CA ILE A 172 4.34 2.48 -0.51
C ILE A 172 3.08 2.98 -1.21
N ASP A 173 2.77 4.26 -1.01
CA ASP A 173 1.65 4.90 -1.71
C ASP A 173 1.90 4.89 -3.22
N PRO A 174 0.91 4.47 -4.06
CA PRO A 174 1.10 4.36 -5.51
C PRO A 174 1.43 5.67 -6.24
N SER A 175 1.26 6.83 -5.61
CA SER A 175 1.62 8.13 -6.18
C SER A 175 3.12 8.45 -6.08
N VAL A 176 3.88 7.70 -5.29
CA VAL A 176 5.31 7.96 -5.05
C VAL A 176 6.16 7.19 -6.04
N ASP A 177 6.99 7.92 -6.79
CA ASP A 177 7.99 7.32 -7.66
C ASP A 177 9.14 6.76 -6.82
N MET A 178 9.43 5.48 -7.02
CA MET A 178 10.49 4.74 -6.33
C MET A 178 11.58 4.27 -7.32
N GLU A 179 11.53 4.71 -8.58
CA GLU A 179 12.53 4.36 -9.59
C GLU A 179 13.95 4.76 -9.11
N GLY A 180 14.89 3.82 -9.20
CA GLY A 180 16.26 4.03 -8.74
C GLY A 180 16.46 4.07 -7.22
N THR A 181 15.42 3.85 -6.42
CA THR A 181 15.51 3.80 -4.95
C THR A 181 15.69 2.36 -4.46
N ARG A 182 16.58 2.15 -3.48
CA ARG A 182 16.69 0.86 -2.76
C ARG A 182 15.98 0.97 -1.42
N HIS A 183 15.19 -0.04 -1.05
CA HIS A 183 14.47 -0.02 0.22
C HIS A 183 14.31 -1.41 0.85
N GLY A 184 14.13 -1.44 2.16
CA GLY A 184 13.80 -2.65 2.93
C GLY A 184 12.35 -3.14 2.72
N ARG A 185 12.02 -4.31 3.28
CA ARG A 185 10.67 -4.89 3.17
C ARG A 185 9.64 -4.35 4.17
N ASP A 186 10.07 -3.68 5.25
CA ASP A 186 9.19 -3.04 6.24
C ASP A 186 9.25 -1.50 6.14
N VAL A 187 9.34 -0.97 4.91
CA VAL A 187 9.29 0.49 4.71
C VAL A 187 7.86 0.96 4.52
N VAL A 188 7.59 2.17 5.01
CA VAL A 188 6.30 2.82 4.80
C VAL A 188 6.52 4.19 4.18
N VAL A 189 5.95 4.42 3.01
CA VAL A 189 6.08 5.68 2.28
C VAL A 189 4.67 6.21 1.98
N PHE A 190 4.34 7.36 2.55
CA PHE A 190 3.02 7.96 2.43
C PHE A 190 2.89 8.85 1.19
N GLN A 191 1.64 9.13 0.81
CA GLN A 191 1.28 10.04 -0.28
C GLN A 191 2.05 11.38 -0.24
N ASN A 192 2.35 11.91 -1.42
CA ASN A 192 3.09 13.16 -1.64
C ASN A 192 4.54 13.18 -1.12
N ALA A 193 5.05 12.07 -0.56
CA ALA A 193 6.48 11.97 -0.31
C ALA A 193 7.26 12.00 -1.63
N VAL A 194 8.46 12.56 -1.59
CA VAL A 194 9.41 12.54 -2.71
C VAL A 194 10.63 11.77 -2.27
N VAL A 195 10.96 10.69 -2.98
CA VAL A 195 12.20 9.93 -2.75
C VAL A 195 13.00 10.00 -4.05
N ALA A 196 14.13 10.70 -4.00
CA ALA A 196 14.95 10.92 -5.19
C ALA A 196 15.89 9.73 -5.47
N ALA A 197 16.42 9.71 -6.69
CA ALA A 197 17.24 8.61 -7.19
C ALA A 197 18.42 8.26 -6.26
N GLU A 198 18.74 6.96 -6.22
CA GLU A 198 19.83 6.36 -5.46
C GLU A 198 19.71 6.48 -3.93
N ALA A 199 18.57 6.95 -3.42
CA ALA A 199 18.27 6.88 -2.00
C ALA A 199 18.21 5.41 -1.53
N VAL A 200 18.63 5.20 -0.28
CA VAL A 200 18.59 3.90 0.40
C VAL A 200 17.74 4.04 1.66
N LEU A 201 16.63 3.31 1.73
CA LEU A 201 15.73 3.29 2.89
C LEU A 201 15.91 2.00 3.68
N GLY A 202 16.49 2.08 4.87
CA GLY A 202 16.63 0.94 5.77
C GLY A 202 15.27 0.36 6.21
N GLU A 203 15.27 -0.91 6.59
CA GLU A 203 14.05 -1.60 7.04
C GLU A 203 13.41 -0.89 8.25
N GLY A 204 12.07 -0.93 8.36
CA GLY A 204 11.31 -0.30 9.44
C GLY A 204 11.13 1.22 9.29
N SER A 205 11.84 1.82 8.32
CA SER A 205 11.85 3.27 8.13
C SER A 205 10.58 3.80 7.50
N VAL A 206 10.21 5.01 7.92
CA VAL A 206 9.00 5.70 7.46
C VAL A 206 9.35 7.02 6.81
N VAL A 207 8.79 7.25 5.63
CA VAL A 207 8.77 8.54 4.95
C VAL A 207 7.34 9.05 4.93
N SER A 208 7.06 10.05 5.77
CA SER A 208 5.69 10.55 5.97
C SER A 208 5.25 11.50 4.86
N MET A 209 3.99 11.94 4.96
CA MET A 209 3.32 12.73 3.93
C MET A 209 4.09 14.01 3.60
N GLY A 210 4.38 14.24 2.32
CA GLY A 210 5.09 15.45 1.87
C GLY A 210 6.58 15.51 2.24
N ALA A 211 7.12 14.49 2.91
CA ALA A 211 8.54 14.46 3.24
C ALA A 211 9.40 14.28 1.97
N VAL A 212 10.58 14.89 1.96
CA VAL A 212 11.53 14.82 0.84
C VAL A 212 12.79 14.09 1.31
N VAL A 213 13.13 13.02 0.61
CA VAL A 213 14.41 12.30 0.72
C VAL A 213 15.21 12.59 -0.55
N GLY A 214 16.22 13.45 -0.44
CA GLY A 214 17.07 13.88 -1.55
C GLY A 214 17.90 12.74 -2.16
N HIS A 215 18.56 13.04 -3.28
CA HIS A 215 19.35 12.05 -4.01
C HIS A 215 20.49 11.50 -3.14
N GLU A 216 20.80 10.22 -3.31
CA GLU A 216 21.90 9.54 -2.60
C GLU A 216 21.78 9.59 -1.05
N CYS A 217 20.60 9.89 -0.50
CA CYS A 217 20.37 9.82 0.94
C CYS A 217 20.46 8.36 1.42
N VAL A 218 20.97 8.16 2.64
CA VAL A 218 21.01 6.85 3.28
C VAL A 218 20.29 6.94 4.61
N LEU A 219 19.20 6.21 4.75
CA LEU A 219 18.47 6.03 6.00
C LEU A 219 18.84 4.66 6.60
N GLY A 220 19.26 4.67 7.86
CA GLY A 220 19.40 3.46 8.67
C GLY A 220 18.06 2.76 8.92
N MET A 221 18.09 1.75 9.79
CA MET A 221 16.88 1.02 10.18
C MET A 221 16.00 1.84 11.13
N ASP A 222 14.69 1.67 11.04
CA ASP A 222 13.71 2.26 11.96
C ASP A 222 13.73 3.80 12.04
N CYS A 223 14.20 4.48 10.98
CA CYS A 223 14.15 5.94 10.90
C CYS A 223 12.71 6.43 10.71
N PHE A 224 12.41 7.64 11.17
CA PHE A 224 11.11 8.26 10.94
C PHE A 224 11.29 9.69 10.43
N VAL A 225 10.95 9.90 9.16
CA VAL A 225 10.95 11.22 8.52
C VAL A 225 9.52 11.76 8.56
N SER A 226 9.29 12.73 9.45
CA SER A 226 7.96 13.31 9.71
C SER A 226 7.43 14.13 8.55
N PRO A 227 6.13 14.49 8.55
CA PRO A 227 5.53 15.24 7.45
C PRO A 227 6.30 16.49 7.08
N ASN A 228 6.46 16.71 5.77
CA ASN A 228 7.16 17.85 5.17
C ASN A 228 8.61 18.05 5.64
N ALA A 229 9.24 17.08 6.30
CA ALA A 229 10.67 17.16 6.58
C ALA A 229 11.47 16.97 5.30
N VAL A 230 12.58 17.70 5.17
CA VAL A 230 13.43 17.72 3.97
C VAL A 230 14.84 17.24 4.32
N LEU A 231 15.24 16.12 3.75
CA LEU A 231 16.61 15.66 3.71
C LEU A 231 17.20 16.06 2.36
N ASN A 232 18.17 16.95 2.34
CA ASN A 232 18.85 17.31 1.08
C ASN A 232 19.81 16.20 0.64
N GLY A 233 20.46 16.37 -0.51
CA GLY A 233 21.30 15.33 -1.12
C GLY A 233 22.40 14.78 -0.19
N ARG A 234 22.63 13.46 -0.25
CA ARG A 234 23.69 12.73 0.49
C ARG A 234 23.60 12.81 2.02
N VAL A 235 22.43 13.15 2.57
CA VAL A 235 22.20 13.05 4.02
C VAL A 235 22.24 11.59 4.46
N CYS A 236 22.98 11.32 5.53
CA CYS A 236 23.09 10.00 6.14
C CYS A 236 22.44 10.01 7.53
N LEU A 237 21.36 9.25 7.71
CA LEU A 237 20.71 9.03 9.00
C LEU A 237 21.15 7.68 9.56
N GLY A 238 21.61 7.65 10.81
CA GLY A 238 21.82 6.41 11.56
C GLY A 238 20.51 5.74 11.95
N ASP A 239 20.60 4.54 12.52
CA ASP A 239 19.43 3.77 12.94
C ASP A 239 18.57 4.54 13.95
N GLY A 240 17.25 4.46 13.82
CA GLY A 240 16.30 4.96 14.80
C GLY A 240 16.20 6.49 14.89
N VAL A 241 16.79 7.21 13.94
CA VAL A 241 16.71 8.68 13.87
C VAL A 241 15.27 9.14 13.67
N PHE A 242 14.86 10.12 14.44
CA PHE A 242 13.59 10.82 14.27
C PHE A 242 13.83 12.22 13.69
N VAL A 243 13.25 12.52 12.54
CA VAL A 243 13.28 13.86 11.94
C VAL A 243 11.90 14.49 12.06
N GLY A 244 11.81 15.58 12.80
CA GLY A 244 10.55 16.26 13.13
C GLY A 244 9.92 16.98 11.93
N ALA A 245 8.62 17.26 12.05
CA ALA A 245 7.85 17.85 10.96
C ALA A 245 8.42 19.21 10.54
N ASN A 246 8.45 19.47 9.23
CA ASN A 246 9.03 20.67 8.61
C ASN A 246 10.51 20.95 8.99
N ALA A 247 11.25 19.97 9.51
CA ALA A 247 12.69 20.11 9.68
C ALA A 247 13.43 20.01 8.34
N ALA A 248 14.58 20.67 8.22
CA ALA A 248 15.45 20.58 7.05
C ALA A 248 16.86 20.16 7.47
N VAL A 249 17.44 19.19 6.78
CA VAL A 249 18.82 18.74 6.96
C VAL A 249 19.61 19.12 5.72
N LEU A 250 20.67 19.91 5.87
CA LEU A 250 21.51 20.35 4.76
C LEU A 250 22.25 19.17 4.08
N PRO A 251 22.69 19.34 2.82
CA PRO A 251 23.42 18.29 2.11
C PRO A 251 24.65 17.80 2.89
N ASP A 252 25.01 16.54 2.66
CA ASP A 252 26.25 15.92 3.19
C ASP A 252 26.32 15.80 4.73
N VAL A 253 25.23 16.12 5.43
CA VAL A 253 25.15 16.01 6.89
C VAL A 253 24.89 14.56 7.32
N ARG A 254 25.59 14.15 8.39
CA ARG A 254 25.37 12.89 9.10
C ARG A 254 24.59 13.14 10.38
N VAL A 255 23.48 12.42 10.56
CA VAL A 255 22.70 12.43 11.79
C VAL A 255 22.88 11.08 12.48
N GLY A 256 23.50 11.09 13.65
CA GLY A 256 23.88 9.91 14.41
C GLY A 256 22.69 9.04 14.82
N ALA A 257 22.95 7.77 15.11
CA ALA A 257 21.93 6.81 15.48
C ALA A 257 21.14 7.29 16.70
N TRP A 258 19.82 7.10 16.68
CA TRP A 258 18.90 7.48 17.74
C TRP A 258 18.84 8.98 18.05
N ALA A 259 19.43 9.82 17.21
CA ALA A 259 19.27 11.26 17.32
C ALA A 259 17.84 11.70 16.98
N THR A 260 17.44 12.85 17.52
CA THR A 260 16.14 13.47 17.28
C THR A 260 16.35 14.88 16.74
N VAL A 261 15.87 15.16 15.54
CA VAL A 261 15.75 16.51 15.00
C VAL A 261 14.36 17.02 15.33
N GLY A 262 14.28 18.11 16.10
CA GLY A 262 13.02 18.75 16.44
C GLY A 262 12.27 19.27 15.22
N ALA A 263 10.96 19.45 15.36
CA ALA A 263 10.15 20.09 14.33
C ALA A 263 10.70 21.48 13.98
N CYS A 264 10.53 21.89 12.72
CA CYS A 264 10.94 23.20 12.19
C CYS A 264 12.43 23.54 12.40
N SER A 265 13.30 22.54 12.58
CA SER A 265 14.73 22.76 12.85
C SER A 265 15.57 22.70 11.58
N LEU A 266 16.64 23.50 11.51
CA LEU A 266 17.58 23.52 10.38
C LEU A 266 18.92 22.92 10.79
N VAL A 267 19.18 21.67 10.42
CA VAL A 267 20.43 20.98 10.73
C VAL A 267 21.49 21.35 9.69
N VAL A 268 22.53 22.06 10.15
CA VAL A 268 23.60 22.62 9.30
C VAL A 268 24.95 21.91 9.46
N CYS A 269 25.06 20.97 10.40
CA CYS A 269 26.26 20.21 10.69
C CYS A 269 25.90 18.84 11.27
N ASP A 270 26.87 17.94 11.31
CA ASP A 270 26.69 16.59 11.84
C ASP A 270 26.12 16.60 13.27
N VAL A 271 25.25 15.63 13.55
CA VAL A 271 24.59 15.43 14.84
C VAL A 271 25.11 14.14 15.47
N PRO A 272 25.64 14.15 16.70
CA PRO A 272 26.08 12.92 17.36
C PRO A 272 24.92 11.97 17.71
N ASP A 273 25.26 10.70 17.92
CA ASP A 273 24.32 9.67 18.35
C ASP A 273 23.53 10.07 19.62
N GLY A 274 22.26 9.69 19.68
CA GLY A 274 21.37 9.93 20.81
C GLY A 274 21.06 11.41 21.11
N THR A 275 21.59 12.35 20.31
CA THR A 275 21.45 13.78 20.57
C THR A 275 20.10 14.28 20.07
N THR A 276 19.44 15.12 20.86
CA THR A 276 18.30 15.91 20.37
C THR A 276 18.79 17.28 19.94
N VAL A 277 18.43 17.73 18.73
CA VAL A 277 18.74 19.07 18.23
C VAL A 277 17.48 19.82 17.85
N VAL A 278 17.39 21.11 18.17
CA VAL A 278 16.24 21.97 17.84
C VAL A 278 16.68 23.36 17.37
N GLY A 279 15.82 24.04 16.61
CA GLY A 279 15.97 25.46 16.26
C GLY A 279 16.60 25.73 14.90
N VAL A 280 16.81 27.01 14.59
CA VAL A 280 17.39 27.49 13.33
C VAL A 280 18.52 28.49 13.65
N PRO A 281 19.79 28.11 13.45
CA PRO A 281 20.27 26.76 13.14
C PRO A 281 20.06 25.79 14.32
N ALA A 282 19.97 24.50 14.03
CA ALA A 282 19.73 23.48 15.04
C ALA A 282 20.91 23.39 16.01
N ARG A 283 20.60 23.31 17.30
CA ARG A 283 21.57 23.17 18.39
C ARG A 283 21.13 22.07 19.34
N ALA A 284 22.10 21.46 20.01
CA ALA A 284 21.82 20.44 21.03
C ALA A 284 20.82 20.99 22.06
N PHE A 285 19.77 20.22 22.28
CA PHE A 285 18.70 20.53 23.21
C PHE A 285 18.78 19.57 24.39
N THR A 286 18.88 20.16 25.58
CA THR A 286 18.71 19.44 26.84
C THR A 286 17.43 19.96 27.48
N ALA A 287 16.43 19.09 27.56
CA ALA A 287 15.16 19.44 28.19
C ALA A 287 15.39 19.88 29.64
N ARG A 288 14.84 21.03 30.01
CA ARG A 288 14.67 21.38 31.43
C ARG A 288 13.42 20.69 31.96
N PRO A 289 13.32 20.41 33.28
CA PRO A 289 12.15 19.77 33.87
C PRO A 289 10.81 20.44 33.49
N ASP A 290 10.81 21.76 33.35
CA ASP A 290 9.62 22.56 33.02
C ASP A 290 9.18 22.43 31.55
N ASP A 291 10.10 22.09 30.64
CA ASP A 291 9.82 21.93 29.20
C ASP A 291 9.03 20.63 28.90
N LEU A 292 9.01 19.68 29.84
CA LEU A 292 8.40 18.36 29.69
C LEU A 292 6.88 18.36 29.93
N LEU A 293 6.32 19.45 30.47
CA LEU A 293 4.91 19.55 30.85
C LEU A 293 3.96 19.69 29.64
N ILE A 294 4.44 20.23 28.51
CA ILE A 294 3.58 20.58 27.36
C ILE A 294 3.07 19.32 26.61
N ASN A 295 3.74 18.17 26.73
CA ASN A 295 3.41 16.95 25.99
C ASN A 295 2.89 15.77 26.85
N GLN A 296 2.93 15.88 28.18
CA GLN A 296 2.43 14.79 29.04
C GLN A 296 0.90 14.65 28.97
N GLU A 297 0.16 15.74 28.81
CA GLU A 297 -1.30 15.71 28.67
C GLU A 297 -1.77 15.03 27.37
N LEU A 298 -0.99 15.12 26.29
CA LEU A 298 -1.31 14.47 25.01
C LEU A 298 -0.97 12.98 24.98
N ARG A 299 0.06 12.54 25.72
CA ARG A 299 0.47 11.12 25.82
C ARG A 299 -0.58 10.25 26.54
N ASN A 300 -1.39 10.84 27.41
CA ASN A 300 -2.47 10.15 28.12
C ASN A 300 -3.71 9.88 27.26
N SER A 301 -3.75 10.32 25.99
CA SER A 301 -4.93 10.21 25.11
C SER A 301 -5.04 8.90 24.29
N GLY A 302 -4.18 7.91 24.54
CA GLY A 302 -4.50 6.50 24.24
C GLY A 302 -4.74 6.14 22.77
N LYS A 303 -4.01 6.74 21.82
CA LYS A 303 -4.00 6.28 20.42
C LYS A 303 -2.67 5.62 20.09
N GLU A 304 -2.61 4.30 20.07
CA GLU A 304 -1.37 3.58 19.80
C GLU A 304 -1.59 2.29 19.00
N ALA A 305 -0.62 2.02 18.12
CA ALA A 305 -0.33 0.76 17.41
C ALA A 305 -1.46 0.12 16.59
N LEU A 306 -1.47 0.42 15.28
CA LEU A 306 -2.20 -0.37 14.29
C LEU A 306 -1.16 -1.09 13.43
N ASN A 307 -1.22 -2.41 13.39
CA ASN A 307 -0.46 -3.20 12.40
C ASN A 307 -1.43 -3.83 11.43
N PHE A 308 -1.07 -3.83 10.16
CA PHE A 308 -1.87 -4.47 9.12
C PHE A 308 -1.25 -5.83 8.77
N LEU A 309 -2.08 -6.86 8.76
CA LEU A 309 -1.75 -8.15 8.16
C LEU A 309 -2.53 -8.26 6.86
N ILE A 310 -1.82 -8.55 5.77
CA ILE A 310 -2.36 -8.73 4.43
C ILE A 310 -2.32 -10.23 4.13
N SER A 311 -3.49 -10.86 3.94
CA SER A 311 -3.64 -12.31 3.70
C SER A 311 -4.29 -12.63 2.36
#